data_AF-A0A4V0Z9I8-F1
#
_entry.id   AF-A0A4V0Z9I8-F1
#
_cell.length_a   1.000
_cell.length_b   1.000
_cell.length_c   1.000
_cell.angle_alpha   90.00
_cell.angle_beta   90.00
_cell.angle_gamma   90.00
#
_symmetry.space_group_name_H-M   'P 1'
#
loop_
_entity.id
_entity.type
_entity.pdbx_description
1 polymer ?
#
loop_
_entity_poly.entity_id
_entity_poly.type
_entity_poly.pdbx_seq_one_letter_code
_entity_poly.pdbx_strand_id
1 'polypeptide(L)'
;MSDAKTPFELMIAQAQEMAKAFNPAMESFSPKGFEALWPTMPKDVMEMWFGNAVNKDGLDAKTRLLLTLAGLTMQGAQADTAVRQTVRHALEAGARKQEIVEAIGQMSMFAGIPAMTRALELAREVLDDNEGDEA
;
A
#
# COMPACT_ATOMS: atom_id res chain seq x y z
N MET A 1 -39.71 -30.19 16.84
CA MET A 1 -38.89 -31.17 16.10
C MET A 1 -38.65 -30.64 14.70
N SER A 2 -37.55 -29.92 14.47
CA SER A 2 -36.78 -29.88 13.19
C SER A 2 -35.78 -28.72 13.26
N ASP A 3 -34.80 -28.82 14.17
CA ASP A 3 -33.66 -27.90 14.22
C ASP A 3 -32.48 -28.52 13.48
N ALA A 4 -32.75 -28.98 12.25
CA ALA A 4 -31.75 -29.59 11.41
C ALA A 4 -31.24 -28.50 10.46
N LYS A 5 -30.04 -27.99 10.75
CA LYS A 5 -29.28 -27.14 9.82
C LYS A 5 -29.33 -27.76 8.42
N THR A 6 -29.58 -26.93 7.43
CA THR A 6 -29.71 -27.40 6.05
C THR A 6 -28.40 -28.09 5.63
N PRO A 7 -28.44 -29.08 4.71
CA PRO A 7 -27.23 -29.77 4.26
C PRO A 7 -26.14 -28.81 3.76
N PHE A 8 -26.53 -27.68 3.17
CA PHE A 8 -25.62 -26.64 2.71
C PHE A 8 -24.93 -25.88 3.87
N GLU A 9 -25.66 -25.56 4.94
CA GLU A 9 -25.09 -24.94 6.13
C GLU A 9 -24.10 -25.87 6.86
N LEU A 10 -24.39 -27.18 6.87
CA LEU A 10 -23.48 -28.19 7.41
C LEU A 10 -22.22 -28.30 6.57
N MET A 11 -22.33 -28.21 5.24
CA MET A 11 -21.16 -28.19 4.34
C MET A 11 -20.31 -26.93 4.51
N ILE A 12 -20.92 -25.75 4.66
CA ILE A 12 -20.17 -24.50 4.92
C ILE A 12 -19.46 -24.55 6.27
N ALA A 13 -20.14 -25.00 7.32
CA ALA A 13 -19.54 -25.14 8.64
C ALA A 13 -18.36 -26.13 8.63
N GLN A 14 -18.51 -27.26 7.93
CA GLN A 14 -17.44 -28.24 7.76
C GLN A 14 -16.26 -27.68 6.94
N ALA A 15 -16.53 -26.90 5.88
CA ALA A 15 -15.49 -26.26 5.08
C ALA A 15 -14.70 -25.23 5.89
N GLN A 16 -15.37 -24.46 6.75
CA GLN A 16 -14.73 -23.50 7.66
C GLN A 16 -13.87 -24.19 8.71
N GLU A 17 -14.35 -25.28 9.32
CA GLU A 17 -13.56 -26.06 10.28
C GLU A 17 -12.37 -26.78 9.63
N MET A 18 -12.56 -27.31 8.42
CA MET A 18 -11.46 -27.86 7.62
C MET A 18 -10.42 -26.78 7.30
N ALA A 19 -10.83 -25.56 6.95
CA ALA A 19 -9.92 -24.45 6.67
C ALA A 19 -9.08 -24.06 7.90
N LYS A 20 -9.69 -24.00 9.10
CA LYS A 20 -8.98 -23.76 10.36
C LYS A 20 -7.97 -24.85 10.69
N ALA A 21 -8.35 -26.11 10.47
CA ALA A 21 -7.49 -27.27 10.74
C ALA A 21 -6.32 -27.36 9.76
N PHE A 22 -6.49 -26.89 8.51
CA PHE A 22 -5.46 -27.01 7.48
C PHE A 22 -4.36 -25.95 7.60
N ASN A 23 -4.66 -24.74 8.09
CA ASN A 23 -3.63 -23.75 8.38
C ASN A 23 -4.12 -22.59 9.28
N PRO A 24 -3.82 -22.60 10.60
CA PRO A 24 -4.08 -21.46 11.50
C PRO A 24 -3.44 -20.15 11.02
N ALA A 25 -2.38 -20.22 10.20
CA ALA A 25 -1.71 -19.04 9.63
C ALA A 25 -2.52 -18.35 8.52
N MET A 26 -3.62 -18.94 8.02
CA MET A 26 -4.53 -18.29 7.09
C MET A 26 -5.51 -17.33 7.78
N GLU A 27 -5.82 -17.53 9.07
CA GLU A 27 -6.60 -16.56 9.86
C GLU A 27 -5.78 -15.31 10.20
N SER A 28 -4.45 -15.44 10.31
CA SER A 28 -3.53 -14.31 10.54
C SER A 28 -2.94 -13.71 9.26
N PHE A 29 -3.24 -14.28 8.09
CA PHE A 29 -2.80 -13.74 6.80
C PHE A 29 -3.61 -12.49 6.46
N SER A 30 -3.12 -11.33 6.90
CA SER A 30 -3.60 -10.05 6.39
C SER A 30 -2.70 -9.60 5.23
N PRO A 31 -3.28 -9.13 4.11
CA PRO A 31 -2.50 -8.53 3.02
C PRO A 31 -1.58 -7.41 3.54
N LYS A 32 -2.08 -6.59 4.47
CA LYS A 32 -1.29 -5.52 5.12
C LYS A 32 -0.10 -6.05 5.94
N GLY A 33 -0.27 -7.14 6.68
CA GLY A 33 0.82 -7.77 7.43
C GLY A 33 1.85 -8.42 6.51
N PHE A 34 1.41 -8.99 5.39
CA PHE A 34 2.31 -9.53 4.37
C PHE A 34 3.11 -8.42 3.66
N GLU A 35 2.50 -7.27 3.39
CA GLU A 35 3.19 -6.10 2.83
C GLU A 35 4.28 -5.58 3.76
N ALA A 36 4.05 -5.56 5.08
CA ALA A 36 5.03 -5.13 6.06
C ALA A 36 6.28 -6.02 6.12
N LEU A 37 6.20 -7.26 5.64
CA LEU A 37 7.35 -8.17 5.52
C LEU A 37 8.24 -7.81 4.32
N TRP A 38 7.74 -7.05 3.35
CA TRP A 38 8.54 -6.59 2.23
C TRP A 38 9.37 -5.37 2.65
N PRO A 39 10.70 -5.47 2.70
CA PRO A 39 11.53 -4.38 3.17
C PRO A 39 11.44 -3.18 2.22
N THR A 40 11.42 -1.99 2.79
CA THR A 40 11.64 -0.74 2.05
C THR A 40 13.05 -0.79 1.46
N MET A 41 13.18 -0.52 0.16
CA MET A 41 14.51 -0.48 -0.47
C MET A 41 15.36 0.64 0.17
N PRO A 42 16.66 0.42 0.42
CA PRO A 42 17.54 1.51 0.88
C PRO A 42 17.64 2.62 -0.17
N LYS A 43 17.81 3.87 0.26
CA LYS A 43 17.94 5.03 -0.62
C LYS A 43 18.96 4.84 -1.77
N ASP A 44 20.16 4.33 -1.47
CA ASP A 44 21.21 4.15 -2.48
C ASP A 44 20.81 3.15 -3.58
N VAL A 45 20.09 2.09 -3.20
CA VAL A 45 19.53 1.12 -4.14
C VAL A 45 18.43 1.79 -4.97
N MET A 46 17.56 2.58 -4.33
CA MET A 46 16.54 3.34 -5.05
C MET A 46 17.13 4.31 -6.07
N GLU A 47 18.19 5.04 -5.74
CA GLU A 47 18.88 5.93 -6.69
C GLU A 47 19.58 5.16 -7.81
N MET A 48 20.07 3.94 -7.56
CA MET A 48 20.63 3.09 -8.60
C MET A 48 19.57 2.61 -9.61
N TRP A 49 18.40 2.19 -9.13
CA TRP A 49 17.34 1.59 -9.95
C TRP A 49 16.37 2.60 -10.56
N PHE A 50 16.06 3.66 -9.81
CA PHE A 50 15.07 4.68 -10.16
C PHE A 50 15.64 6.10 -10.18
N GLY A 51 16.90 6.29 -9.78
CA GLY A 51 17.50 7.62 -9.74
C GLY A 51 18.07 8.08 -11.07
N ASN A 52 18.88 9.11 -10.97
CA ASN A 52 19.57 9.73 -12.09
C ASN A 52 21.02 9.20 -12.24
N ALA A 53 21.37 8.09 -11.58
CA ALA A 53 22.73 7.55 -11.55
C ALA A 53 23.31 7.28 -12.96
N VAL A 54 22.47 6.85 -13.90
CA VAL A 54 22.85 6.59 -15.31
C VAL A 54 22.74 7.85 -16.19
N ASN A 55 21.84 8.77 -15.86
CA ASN A 55 21.65 10.04 -16.55
C ASN A 55 21.48 11.15 -15.52
N LYS A 56 22.58 11.85 -15.19
CA LYS A 56 22.61 12.86 -14.12
C LYS A 56 21.66 14.04 -14.34
N ASP A 57 21.26 14.29 -15.59
CA ASP A 57 20.30 15.34 -15.95
C ASP A 57 18.84 14.82 -15.93
N GLY A 58 18.64 13.55 -15.57
CA GLY A 58 17.32 12.92 -15.43
C GLY A 58 16.68 13.14 -14.06
N LEU A 59 15.45 12.66 -13.93
CA LEU A 59 14.71 12.71 -12.66
C LEU A 59 15.37 11.82 -11.60
N ASP A 60 15.49 12.36 -10.39
CA ASP A 60 15.93 11.64 -9.18
C ASP A 60 14.86 10.64 -8.70
N ALA A 61 15.23 9.74 -7.79
CA ALA A 61 14.33 8.68 -7.33
C ALA A 61 13.10 9.28 -6.62
N LYS A 62 13.29 10.31 -5.81
CA LYS A 62 12.21 11.06 -5.14
C LYS A 62 11.16 11.54 -6.13
N THR A 63 11.57 12.25 -7.19
CA THR A 63 10.63 12.80 -8.18
C THR A 63 9.91 11.70 -8.93
N ARG A 64 10.60 10.62 -9.28
CA ARG A 64 9.95 9.47 -9.94
C ARG A 64 8.93 8.80 -9.04
N LEU A 65 9.21 8.64 -7.76
CA LEU A 65 8.26 8.04 -6.80
C LEU A 65 7.03 8.92 -6.59
N LEU A 66 7.20 10.24 -6.54
CA LEU A 66 6.06 11.18 -6.51
C LEU A 66 5.22 11.09 -7.80
N LEU A 67 5.86 10.95 -8.96
CA LEU A 67 5.15 10.73 -10.24
C LEU A 67 4.44 9.37 -10.29
N THR A 68 5.06 8.31 -9.76
CA THR A 68 4.42 6.99 -9.62
C THR A 68 3.20 7.08 -8.73
N LEU A 69 3.29 7.76 -7.59
CA LEU A 69 2.19 7.95 -6.66
C LEU A 69 1.03 8.73 -7.30
N ALA A 70 1.35 9.77 -8.06
CA ALA A 70 0.37 10.51 -8.86
C ALA A 70 -0.31 9.59 -9.89
N GLY A 71 0.46 8.78 -10.61
CA GLY A 71 -0.08 7.80 -11.57
C GLY A 71 -1.00 6.75 -10.93
N LEU A 72 -0.61 6.19 -9.78
CA LEU A 72 -1.44 5.25 -9.02
C LEU A 72 -2.74 5.89 -8.53
N THR A 73 -2.67 7.15 -8.09
CA THR A 73 -3.85 7.93 -7.70
C THR A 73 -4.76 8.16 -8.91
N MET A 74 -4.19 8.49 -10.07
CA MET A 74 -4.93 8.69 -11.32
C MET A 74 -5.66 7.44 -11.81
N GLN A 75 -5.12 6.25 -11.50
CA GLN A 75 -5.77 4.96 -11.77
C GLN A 75 -6.87 4.60 -10.74
N GLY A 76 -7.25 5.55 -9.87
CA GLY A 76 -8.28 5.37 -8.87
C GLY A 76 -7.79 4.71 -7.58
N ALA A 77 -6.48 4.68 -7.33
CA ALA A 77 -5.87 4.11 -6.13
C ALA A 77 -6.38 2.68 -5.81
N GLN A 78 -6.49 1.84 -6.84
CA GLN A 78 -7.02 0.48 -6.74
C GLN A 78 -5.99 -0.53 -6.21
N ALA A 79 -4.70 -0.23 -6.39
CA ALA A 79 -3.60 -1.10 -5.98
C ALA A 79 -3.05 -0.67 -4.62
N ASP A 80 -3.78 -1.00 -3.55
CA ASP A 80 -3.49 -0.57 -2.17
C ASP A 80 -2.02 -0.79 -1.77
N THR A 81 -1.50 -2.01 -2.03
CA THR A 81 -0.10 -2.38 -1.78
C THR A 81 0.89 -1.45 -2.47
N ALA A 82 0.65 -1.17 -3.76
CA ALA A 82 1.55 -0.35 -4.56
C ALA A 82 1.54 1.10 -4.07
N VAL A 83 0.38 1.64 -3.66
CA VAL A 83 0.28 2.98 -3.08
C VAL A 83 1.07 3.06 -1.78
N ARG A 84 0.83 2.15 -0.83
CA ARG A 84 1.54 2.14 0.46
C ARG A 84 3.06 1.97 0.28
N GLN A 85 3.48 1.04 -0.58
CA GLN A 85 4.89 0.81 -0.87
C GLN A 85 5.55 2.03 -1.52
N THR A 86 4.86 2.70 -2.45
CA THR A 86 5.37 3.92 -3.09
C THR A 86 5.53 5.06 -2.07
N VAL A 87 4.60 5.20 -1.12
CA VAL A 87 4.71 6.17 -0.03
C VAL A 87 5.92 5.89 0.87
N ARG A 88 6.13 4.63 1.30
CA ARG A 88 7.31 4.23 2.09
C ARG A 88 8.62 4.56 1.37
N HIS A 89 8.70 4.19 0.10
CA HIS A 89 9.87 4.45 -0.74
C HIS A 89 10.09 5.95 -0.97
N ALA A 90 9.03 6.74 -1.18
CA ALA A 90 9.16 8.18 -1.37
C ALA A 90 9.76 8.86 -0.12
N LEU A 91 9.34 8.46 1.08
CA LEU A 91 9.90 8.96 2.34
C LEU A 91 11.40 8.62 2.47
N GLU A 92 11.77 7.37 2.23
CA GLU A 92 13.16 6.91 2.27
C GLU A 92 14.03 7.60 1.21
N ALA A 93 13.47 7.92 0.04
CA ALA A 93 14.13 8.74 -0.98
C ALA A 93 14.27 10.22 -0.60
N GLY A 94 13.67 10.67 0.52
CA GLY A 94 13.75 12.04 1.03
C GLY A 94 12.57 12.94 0.64
N ALA A 95 11.42 12.37 0.27
CA ALA A 95 10.18 13.13 0.18
C ALA A 95 9.67 13.51 1.58
N ARG A 96 9.18 14.73 1.72
CA ARG A 96 8.48 15.19 2.93
C ARG A 96 7.03 14.71 2.89
N LYS A 97 6.43 14.46 4.06
CA LYS A 97 4.99 14.14 4.20
C LYS A 97 4.12 15.11 3.40
N GLN A 98 4.43 16.41 3.45
CA GLN A 98 3.72 17.46 2.70
C GLN A 98 3.79 17.27 1.18
N GLU A 99 4.94 16.87 0.62
CA GLU A 99 5.10 16.68 -0.82
C GLU A 99 4.28 15.48 -1.32
N ILE A 100 4.15 14.45 -0.50
CA ILE A 100 3.31 13.28 -0.77
C ILE A 100 1.83 13.68 -0.79
N VAL A 101 1.39 14.44 0.21
CA VAL A 101 0.01 14.94 0.31
C VAL A 101 -0.33 15.87 -0.85
N GLU A 102 0.57 16.78 -1.24
CA GLU A 102 0.37 17.68 -2.37
C GLU A 102 0.34 16.94 -3.71
N ALA A 103 1.22 15.95 -3.92
CA ALA A 103 1.22 15.14 -5.13
C ALA A 103 -0.11 14.38 -5.32
N ILE A 104 -0.64 13.77 -4.24
CA ILE A 104 -1.96 13.11 -4.25
C ILE A 104 -3.08 14.14 -4.42
N GLY A 105 -3.02 15.24 -3.67
CA GLY A 105 -4.02 16.30 -3.68
C GLY A 105 -4.21 16.94 -5.05
N GLN A 106 -3.12 17.18 -5.77
CA GLN A 106 -3.13 17.72 -7.14
C GLN A 106 -3.91 16.82 -8.10
N MET A 107 -3.93 15.49 -7.86
CA MET A 107 -4.66 14.55 -8.72
C MET A 107 -6.19 14.68 -8.60
N SER A 108 -6.71 15.38 -7.58
CA SER A 108 -8.15 15.65 -7.48
C SER A 108 -8.71 16.38 -8.70
N MET A 109 -7.90 17.23 -9.34
CA MET A 109 -8.29 17.96 -10.56
C MET A 109 -8.38 17.07 -11.80
N PHE A 110 -7.72 15.91 -11.79
CA PHE A 110 -7.57 15.04 -12.95
C PHE A 110 -8.34 13.71 -12.81
N ALA A 111 -8.34 13.11 -11.62
CA ALA A 111 -9.04 11.85 -11.32
C ALA A 111 -10.24 12.03 -10.37
N GLY A 112 -10.52 13.25 -9.93
CA GLY A 112 -11.63 13.56 -9.03
C GLY A 112 -11.32 13.32 -7.56
N ILE A 113 -12.20 13.84 -6.71
CA ILE A 113 -12.10 13.76 -5.25
C ILE A 113 -12.05 12.31 -4.73
N PRO A 114 -12.87 11.35 -5.22
CA PRO A 114 -12.87 10.00 -4.66
C PRO A 114 -11.52 9.28 -4.76
N ALA A 115 -10.83 9.41 -5.90
CA ALA A 115 -9.52 8.81 -6.10
C ALA A 115 -8.45 9.44 -5.18
N MET A 116 -8.48 10.77 -5.06
CA MET A 116 -7.60 11.53 -4.16
C MET A 116 -7.84 11.14 -2.69
N THR A 117 -9.09 11.09 -2.23
CA THR A 117 -9.42 10.71 -0.85
C THR A 117 -8.92 9.30 -0.52
N ARG A 118 -9.17 8.32 -1.41
CA ARG A 118 -8.70 6.95 -1.19
C ARG A 118 -7.18 6.85 -1.14
N ALA A 119 -6.48 7.56 -2.02
CA ALA A 119 -5.01 7.60 -2.00
C ALA A 119 -4.48 8.24 -0.70
N LEU A 120 -5.12 9.31 -0.20
CA LEU A 120 -4.75 9.93 1.07
C LEU A 120 -4.98 9.01 2.28
N GLU A 121 -6.07 8.23 2.29
CA GLU A 121 -6.33 7.23 3.33
C GLU A 121 -5.20 6.19 3.38
N LEU A 122 -4.85 5.62 2.22
CA LEU A 122 -3.75 4.65 2.11
C LEU A 122 -2.39 5.26 2.49
N ALA A 123 -2.14 6.51 2.08
CA ALA A 123 -0.90 7.20 2.43
C ALA A 123 -0.82 7.43 3.95
N ARG A 124 -1.92 7.86 4.57
CA ARG A 124 -1.99 8.11 6.01
C ARG A 124 -1.64 6.87 6.83
N GLU A 125 -2.13 5.69 6.42
CA GLU A 125 -1.76 4.44 7.08
C GLU A 125 -0.25 4.22 7.18
N VAL A 126 0.53 4.71 6.22
CA VAL A 126 2.00 4.61 6.22
C VAL A 126 2.64 5.76 7.00
N LEU A 127 2.08 6.97 6.86
CA LEU A 127 2.64 8.16 7.51
C LEU A 127 2.48 8.13 9.04
N ASP A 128 1.40 7.53 9.53
CA ASP A 128 1.09 7.39 10.95
C ASP A 128 1.92 6.24 11.58
N ASP A 129 2.21 5.17 10.84
CA ASP A 129 3.09 4.06 11.30
C ASP A 129 4.52 4.55 11.62
N ASN A 130 5.02 5.55 10.88
CA ASN A 130 6.38 6.07 11.07
C ASN A 130 6.50 7.07 12.23
N GLU A 131 5.41 7.51 12.86
CA GLU A 131 5.47 8.36 14.07
C GLU A 131 5.82 7.56 15.34
N GLY A 132 5.73 6.22 15.28
CA GLY A 132 6.08 5.33 16.38
C GLY A 132 7.58 5.05 16.54
N ASP A 133 8.41 5.37 15.53
CA ASP A 133 9.85 5.09 15.52
C ASP A 133 10.73 6.30 15.89
N GLU A 134 10.14 7.48 16.12
CA GLU A 134 10.83 8.72 16.54
C GLU A 134 10.65 9.05 18.05
N ALA A 135 10.18 8.12 18.88
CA ALA A 135 9.96 8.30 20.33
C ALA A 135 10.92 7.48 21.21
#